data_AF-A0A098SAG7-F1
#
_entry.id   AF-A0A098SAG7-F1
#
_cell.length_a   1.000
_cell.length_b   1.000
_cell.length_c   1.000
_cell.angle_alpha   90.00
_cell.angle_beta   90.00
_cell.angle_gamma   90.00
#
_symmetry.space_group_name_H-M   'P 1'
#
loop_
_entity.id
_entity.type
_entity.pdbx_description
1 polymer ?
#
loop_
_entity_poly.entity_id
_entity_poly.type
_entity_poly.pdbx_seq_one_letter_code
_entity_poly.pdbx_strand_id
1 'polypeptide(L)'
;MFIAIATDGQGHIPRQHFGEASHFEIIELKDGIVTPFKTISNVQQHHSGHGQHGAHHGSGGKAKEIIRQLKSNGVSLLAGQQFGPNIKKICAHFGTFLTTTPYVQELQTLMEANAARLEGQMLEPKDGCYPLFRIKSGTIAIQHLKGLV
;
A
#
# COMPACT_ATOMS: atom_id res chain seq x y z
N MET A 1 1.73 6.18 12.67
CA MET A 1 1.03 5.29 11.70
C MET A 1 2.05 4.72 10.73
N PHE A 2 2.10 3.40 10.53
CA PHE A 2 3.02 2.81 9.54
C PHE A 2 2.39 2.66 8.16
N ILE A 3 3.12 3.10 7.14
CA ILE A 3 2.70 3.13 5.74
C ILE A 3 3.70 2.31 4.92
N ALA A 4 3.21 1.41 4.08
CA ALA A 4 4.05 0.68 3.12
C ALA A 4 3.89 1.29 1.71
N ILE A 5 5.00 1.69 1.10
CA ILE A 5 5.07 2.24 -0.24
C ILE A 5 5.64 1.17 -1.18
N ALA A 6 4.93 0.84 -2.25
CA ALA A 6 5.46 -0.01 -3.31
C ALA A 6 6.64 0.68 -4.00
N THR A 7 7.80 0.02 -4.05
CA THR A 7 8.99 0.58 -4.69
C THR A 7 9.79 -0.46 -5.46
N ASP A 8 10.61 0.01 -6.41
CA ASP A 8 11.63 -0.77 -7.09
C ASP A 8 12.91 -0.97 -6.24
N GLY A 9 13.03 -0.26 -5.12
CA GLY A 9 14.23 -0.23 -4.26
C GLY A 9 15.24 0.84 -4.65
N GLN A 10 14.91 1.72 -5.61
CA GLN A 10 15.71 2.85 -6.07
C GLN A 10 14.97 4.19 -5.87
N GLY A 11 13.96 4.21 -5.00
CA GLY A 11 13.17 5.42 -4.72
C GLY A 11 12.07 5.72 -5.73
N HIS A 12 11.80 4.82 -6.68
CA HIS A 12 10.65 4.94 -7.59
C HIS A 12 9.48 4.08 -7.16
N ILE A 13 8.28 4.52 -7.53
CA ILE A 13 7.02 3.80 -7.36
C ILE A 13 6.64 3.25 -8.74
N PRO A 14 6.68 1.92 -8.96
CA PRO A 14 6.48 1.36 -10.28
C PRO A 14 5.01 1.45 -10.74
N ARG A 15 4.80 1.60 -12.06
CA ARG A 15 3.49 1.58 -12.74
C ARG A 15 2.93 0.15 -12.88
N GLN A 16 2.87 -0.58 -11.77
CA GLN A 16 2.33 -1.92 -11.69
C GLN A 16 1.46 -2.07 -10.44
N HIS A 17 0.77 -3.20 -10.28
CA HIS A 17 -0.04 -3.42 -9.09
C HIS A 17 0.84 -3.43 -7.84
N PHE A 18 0.37 -2.82 -6.76
CA PHE A 18 1.06 -2.77 -5.46
C PHE A 18 1.65 -4.13 -5.05
N GLY A 19 0.87 -5.21 -5.21
CA GLY A 19 1.30 -6.55 -4.81
C GLY A 19 2.40 -7.19 -5.67
N GLU A 20 2.78 -6.57 -6.78
CA GLU A 20 3.82 -7.04 -7.69
C GLU A 20 5.17 -6.36 -7.46
N ALA A 21 5.21 -5.27 -6.67
CA ALA A 21 6.43 -4.51 -6.37
C ALA A 21 7.56 -5.41 -5.84
N SER A 22 8.81 -5.10 -6.19
CA SER A 22 9.97 -5.87 -5.71
C SER A 22 10.26 -5.61 -4.23
N HIS A 23 10.01 -4.38 -3.78
CA HIS A 23 10.22 -3.94 -2.41
C HIS A 23 9.04 -3.13 -1.87
N PHE A 24 8.95 -3.09 -0.54
CA PHE A 24 8.10 -2.18 0.19
C PHE A 24 8.98 -1.32 1.10
N GLU A 25 8.96 0.00 0.89
CA GLU A 25 9.52 0.96 1.84
C GLU A 25 8.47 1.25 2.91
N ILE A 26 8.78 0.94 4.16
CA ILE A 26 7.93 1.23 5.30
C ILE A 26 8.42 2.52 5.94
N ILE A 27 7.50 3.46 6.09
CA ILE A 27 7.70 4.74 6.76
C ILE A 27 6.75 4.84 7.95
N GLU A 28 7.10 5.68 8.91
CA GLU A 28 6.22 6.10 9.99
C GLU A 28 5.77 7.55 9.75
N LEU A 29 4.45 7.76 9.67
CA LEU A 29 3.84 9.07 9.77
C LEU A 29 3.38 9.29 11.21
N LYS A 30 3.94 10.26 11.90
CA LYS A 30 3.58 10.57 13.29
C LYS A 30 3.72 12.07 13.55
N ASP A 31 2.69 12.67 14.13
CA ASP A 31 2.67 14.09 14.51
C ASP A 31 2.98 15.01 13.32
N GLY A 32 2.53 14.62 12.12
CA GLY A 32 2.79 15.36 10.88
C GLY A 32 4.11 15.07 10.18
N ILE A 33 4.96 14.23 10.76
CA ILE A 33 6.33 13.99 10.29
C ILE A 33 6.43 12.61 9.67
N VAL A 34 7.01 12.51 8.47
CA VAL A 34 7.36 11.23 7.85
C VAL A 34 8.79 10.86 8.18
N THR A 35 8.99 9.66 8.71
CA THR A 35 10.32 9.12 9.00
C THR A 35 10.51 7.75 8.33
N PRO A 36 11.68 7.49 7.71
CA PRO A 36 11.99 6.15 7.21
C PRO A 36 12.05 5.15 8.36
N PHE A 37 11.40 3.99 8.20
CA PHE A 37 11.42 2.93 9.21
C PHE A 37 12.28 1.75 8.74
N LYS A 38 11.92 1.12 7.61
CA LYS A 38 12.71 0.03 7.00
C LYS A 38 12.24 -0.30 5.59
N THR A 39 13.07 -0.98 4.82
CA THR A 39 12.69 -1.56 3.52
C THR A 39 12.65 -3.08 3.64
N ILE A 40 11.63 -3.70 3.05
CA ILE A 40 11.48 -5.16 2.99
C ILE A 40 11.28 -5.62 1.55
N SER A 41 11.84 -6.78 1.20
CA SER A 41 11.59 -7.40 -0.11
C SER A 41 10.21 -8.08 -0.14
N ASN A 42 9.57 -8.07 -1.31
CA ASN A 42 8.32 -8.78 -1.51
C ASN A 42 8.57 -10.29 -1.62
N VAL A 43 8.10 -11.05 -0.63
CA VAL A 43 8.28 -12.51 -0.57
C VAL A 43 7.68 -13.24 -1.78
N GLN A 44 6.73 -12.64 -2.49
CA GLN A 44 6.11 -13.23 -3.67
C GLN A 44 6.94 -13.10 -4.95
N GLN A 45 7.87 -12.14 -5.04
CA GLN A 45 8.77 -12.07 -6.20
C GLN A 45 9.74 -13.25 -6.22
N HIS A 46 10.16 -13.75 -5.05
CA HIS A 46 11.08 -14.88 -4.94
C HIS A 46 10.45 -16.25 -5.26
N HIS A 47 9.13 -16.35 -5.41
CA HIS A 47 8.43 -17.61 -5.74
C HIS A 47 8.04 -17.73 -7.22
N SER A 48 8.58 -16.85 -8.08
CA SER A 48 8.32 -16.90 -9.53
C SER A 48 9.40 -17.66 -10.31
N GLY A 49 10.36 -18.30 -9.63
CA GLY A 49 11.39 -19.16 -10.23
C GLY A 49 11.02 -20.64 -10.12
N HIS A 50 11.09 -21.37 -11.24
CA HIS A 50 10.90 -22.81 -11.39
C HIS A 50 11.36 -23.65 -10.16
N GLY A 51 10.44 -24.43 -9.59
CA GLY A 51 10.83 -25.57 -8.75
C GLY A 51 9.88 -25.91 -7.58
N GLN A 52 9.13 -26.99 -7.77
CA GLN A 52 8.67 -27.94 -6.75
C GLN A 52 7.45 -27.58 -5.87
N HIS A 53 6.39 -28.33 -6.16
CA HIS A 53 5.44 -28.97 -5.24
C HIS A 53 4.68 -28.11 -4.22
N GLY A 54 3.38 -27.90 -4.49
CA GLY A 54 2.37 -28.14 -3.44
C GLY A 54 1.42 -27.03 -3.05
N ALA A 55 1.35 -25.88 -3.74
CA ALA A 55 0.33 -24.89 -3.42
C ALA A 55 -0.28 -24.24 -4.68
N HIS A 56 -1.59 -24.44 -4.81
CA HIS A 56 -2.49 -23.75 -5.74
C HIS A 56 -2.38 -22.22 -5.56
N HIS A 57 -1.45 -21.55 -6.26
CA HIS A 57 -1.24 -20.11 -6.12
C HIS A 57 -2.00 -19.31 -7.19
N GLY A 58 -3.33 -19.32 -7.09
CA GLY A 58 -4.15 -18.27 -7.70
C GLY A 58 -3.88 -16.90 -7.05
N SER A 59 -4.35 -15.82 -7.68
CA SER A 59 -4.17 -14.43 -7.22
C SER A 59 -4.57 -14.17 -5.75
N GLY A 60 -5.45 -15.00 -5.19
CA GLY A 60 -5.85 -14.96 -3.78
C GLY A 60 -4.76 -15.35 -2.78
N GLY A 61 -3.86 -16.27 -3.14
CA GLY A 61 -2.74 -16.68 -2.27
C GLY A 61 -1.71 -15.56 -2.11
N LYS A 62 -1.42 -14.84 -3.20
CA LYS A 62 -0.49 -13.70 -3.20
C LYS A 62 -0.95 -12.58 -2.26
N ALA A 63 -2.24 -12.23 -2.32
CA ALA A 63 -2.80 -11.20 -1.45
C ALA A 63 -2.68 -11.58 0.04
N LYS A 64 -2.96 -12.84 0.40
CA LYS A 64 -2.89 -13.32 1.79
C LYS A 64 -1.47 -13.20 2.36
N GLU A 65 -0.45 -13.56 1.58
CA GLU A 65 0.93 -13.48 2.06
C GLU A 65 1.40 -12.04 2.24
N ILE A 66 1.06 -11.15 1.30
CA ILE A 66 1.35 -9.71 1.42
C ILE A 66 0.64 -9.12 2.64
N ILE A 67 -0.63 -9.47 2.86
CA ILE A 67 -1.38 -9.04 4.04
C ILE A 67 -0.64 -9.48 5.31
N ARG A 68 -0.24 -10.76 5.38
CA ARG A 68 0.49 -11.31 6.54
C ARG A 68 1.82 -10.58 6.77
N GLN A 69 2.63 -10.43 5.71
CA GLN A 69 3.92 -9.76 5.78
C GLN A 69 3.75 -8.33 6.29
N LEU A 70 2.85 -7.54 5.70
CA LEU A 70 2.70 -6.13 6.06
C LEU A 70 2.04 -5.95 7.45
N LYS A 71 1.09 -6.80 7.83
CA LYS A 71 0.51 -6.79 9.19
C LYS A 71 1.54 -7.10 10.27
N SER A 72 2.45 -8.05 10.03
CA SER A 72 3.54 -8.34 10.98
C SER A 72 4.49 -7.15 11.20
N ASN A 73 4.47 -6.18 10.29
CA ASN A 73 5.24 -4.95 10.38
C ASN A 73 4.42 -3.74 10.89
N GLY A 74 3.21 -3.95 11.41
CA GLY A 74 2.36 -2.88 11.94
C GLY A 74 1.77 -1.96 10.88
N VAL A 75 1.88 -2.31 9.60
CA VAL A 75 1.40 -1.47 8.48
C VAL A 75 -0.12 -1.34 8.54
N SER A 76 -0.58 -0.12 8.28
CA SER A 76 -1.99 0.29 8.34
C SER A 76 -2.47 0.95 7.05
N LEU A 77 -1.57 1.59 6.30
CA LEU A 77 -1.83 2.19 4.99
C LEU A 77 -0.88 1.61 3.93
N LEU A 78 -1.39 1.35 2.74
CA LEU A 78 -0.60 0.96 1.57
C LEU A 78 -0.62 2.07 0.54
N ALA A 79 0.52 2.39 -0.07
CA ALA A 79 0.61 3.40 -1.12
C ALA A 79 1.26 2.85 -2.38
N GLY A 80 0.64 3.12 -3.53
CA GLY A 80 1.15 2.70 -4.83
C GLY A 80 0.41 3.39 -5.98
N GLN A 81 0.90 3.20 -7.20
CA GLN A 81 0.29 3.79 -8.38
C GLN A 81 -0.92 3.01 -8.91
N GLN A 82 -1.00 1.71 -8.61
CA GLN A 82 -2.09 0.85 -9.04
C GLN A 82 -2.37 -0.23 -7.99
N PHE A 83 -3.64 -0.62 -7.87
CA PHE A 83 -4.06 -1.77 -7.09
C PHE A 83 -4.82 -2.75 -7.99
N GLY A 84 -4.49 -4.03 -7.87
CA GLY A 84 -5.06 -5.07 -8.71
C GLY A 84 -6.48 -5.51 -8.30
N PRO A 85 -7.03 -6.53 -8.96
CA PRO A 85 -8.42 -7.00 -8.78
C PRO A 85 -8.78 -7.41 -7.34
N ASN A 86 -7.79 -7.77 -6.52
CA ASN A 86 -7.98 -8.17 -5.12
C ASN A 86 -8.03 -6.98 -4.14
N ILE A 87 -8.16 -5.74 -4.62
CA ILE A 87 -8.17 -4.53 -3.77
C ILE A 87 -9.20 -4.58 -2.65
N LYS A 88 -10.37 -5.19 -2.88
CA LYS A 88 -11.40 -5.37 -1.82
C LYS A 88 -10.88 -6.20 -0.63
N LYS A 89 -10.09 -7.26 -0.90
CA LYS A 89 -9.49 -8.08 0.17
C LYS A 89 -8.41 -7.29 0.91
N ILE A 90 -7.61 -6.53 0.19
CA ILE A 90 -6.58 -5.66 0.77
C ILE A 90 -7.21 -4.59 1.67
N CYS A 91 -8.26 -3.93 1.20
CA CYS A 91 -8.90 -2.85 1.94
C CYS A 91 -9.70 -3.34 3.15
N ALA A 92 -9.96 -4.64 3.30
CA ALA A 92 -10.46 -5.18 4.57
C ALA A 92 -9.42 -5.10 5.70
N HIS A 93 -8.14 -4.87 5.37
CA HIS A 93 -7.03 -4.90 6.32
C HIS A 93 -6.25 -3.58 6.40
N PHE A 94 -6.21 -2.80 5.32
CA PHE A 94 -5.39 -1.59 5.23
C PHE A 94 -6.15 -0.45 4.55
N GLY A 95 -5.90 0.79 4.97
CA GLY A 95 -6.14 1.93 4.10
C GLY A 95 -5.27 1.81 2.85
N THR A 96 -5.77 2.32 1.73
CA THR A 96 -5.03 2.27 0.47
C THR A 96 -4.91 3.67 -0.10
N PHE A 97 -3.79 3.97 -0.74
CA PHE A 97 -3.48 5.30 -1.22
C PHE A 97 -2.96 5.19 -2.65
N LEU A 98 -3.75 5.72 -3.58
CA LEU A 98 -3.41 5.76 -4.99
C LEU A 98 -2.71 7.08 -5.31
N THR A 99 -1.45 6.99 -5.71
CA THR A 99 -0.64 8.14 -6.12
C THR A 99 -0.42 8.20 -7.62
N THR A 100 -0.23 9.41 -8.15
CA THR A 100 0.23 9.63 -9.53
C THR A 100 1.71 9.96 -9.61
N THR A 101 2.36 10.32 -8.49
CA THR A 101 3.81 10.55 -8.50
C THR A 101 4.57 9.23 -8.66
N PRO A 102 5.63 9.19 -9.48
CA PRO A 102 6.51 8.04 -9.58
C PRO A 102 7.64 8.03 -8.54
N TYR A 103 7.72 9.02 -7.64
CA TYR A 103 8.82 9.16 -6.69
C TYR A 103 8.35 8.99 -5.26
N VAL A 104 9.08 8.18 -4.48
CA VAL A 104 8.79 7.94 -3.07
C VAL A 104 8.89 9.25 -2.27
N GLN A 105 9.94 10.05 -2.49
CA GLN A 105 10.15 11.29 -1.75
C GLN A 105 9.02 12.31 -1.98
N GLU A 106 8.56 12.48 -3.22
CA GLU A 106 7.43 13.38 -3.52
C GLU A 106 6.14 12.88 -2.83
N LEU A 107 5.93 11.57 -2.80
CA LEU A 107 4.81 10.98 -2.06
C LEU A 107 4.90 11.27 -0.56
N GLN A 108 6.10 11.17 0.04
CA GLN A 108 6.30 11.48 1.46
C GLN A 108 5.95 12.94 1.75
N THR A 109 6.42 13.89 0.93
CA THR A 109 6.05 15.32 1.06
C THR A 109 4.54 15.53 0.96
N LEU A 110 3.86 14.83 0.04
CA LEU A 110 2.41 14.89 -0.07
C LEU A 110 1.69 14.32 1.15
N MET A 111 2.24 13.27 1.78
CA MET A 111 1.70 12.71 3.01
C MET A 111 1.86 13.65 4.19
N GLU A 112 3.02 14.28 4.36
CA GLU A 112 3.28 15.30 5.40
C GLU A 112 2.31 16.48 5.26
N ALA A 113 2.19 17.01 4.04
CA ALA A 113 1.28 18.12 3.73
C ALA A 113 -0.21 17.80 4.02
N ASN A 114 -0.55 16.51 4.13
CA ASN A 114 -1.91 16.05 4.39
C ASN A 114 -2.03 15.17 5.65
N ALA A 115 -1.05 15.22 6.55
CA ALA A 115 -0.93 14.26 7.65
C ALA A 115 -2.15 14.21 8.57
N ALA A 116 -2.61 15.39 9.04
CA ALA A 116 -3.78 15.51 9.91
C ALA A 116 -5.03 14.87 9.28
N ARG A 117 -5.16 14.94 7.95
CA ARG A 117 -6.27 14.34 7.23
C ARG A 117 -6.13 12.82 7.12
N LEU A 118 -4.93 12.32 6.84
CA LEU A 118 -4.64 10.88 6.79
C LEU A 118 -4.88 10.22 8.15
N GLU A 119 -4.36 10.80 9.22
CA GLU A 119 -4.50 10.28 10.58
C GLU A 119 -5.96 10.31 11.05
N GLY A 120 -6.69 11.39 10.80
CA GLY A 120 -8.10 11.51 11.20
C GLY A 120 -9.06 10.60 10.40
N GLN A 121 -8.73 10.26 9.15
CA GLN A 121 -9.62 9.47 8.28
C GLN A 121 -9.30 7.97 8.29
N MET A 122 -8.19 7.56 8.90
CA MET A 122 -7.80 6.15 9.03
C MET A 122 -8.52 5.40 10.17
N LEU A 123 -9.39 6.08 10.93
CA LEU A 123 -9.87 5.59 12.21
C LEU A 123 -10.87 4.43 12.13
N GLU A 124 -11.72 4.35 11.10
CA GLU A 124 -12.75 3.30 11.05
C GLU A 124 -13.00 2.75 9.64
N PRO A 125 -13.03 1.41 9.46
CA PRO A 125 -13.48 0.80 8.22
C PRO A 125 -14.98 1.06 8.02
N LYS A 126 -15.35 1.50 6.82
CA LYS A 126 -16.75 1.68 6.41
C LYS A 126 -17.17 0.53 5.51
N ASP A 127 -18.31 -0.09 5.79
CA ASP A 127 -18.79 -1.26 5.05
C ASP A 127 -17.78 -2.43 5.04
N GLY A 128 -17.04 -2.62 6.15
CA GLY A 128 -16.00 -3.67 6.26
C GLY A 128 -14.72 -3.37 5.47
N CYS A 129 -14.53 -2.12 5.05
CA CYS A 129 -13.46 -1.71 4.17
C CYS A 129 -12.84 -0.38 4.63
N TYR A 130 -11.52 -0.36 4.79
CA TYR A 130 -10.76 0.86 4.99
C TYR A 130 -10.81 1.77 3.75
N PRO A 131 -10.60 3.08 3.92
CA PRO A 131 -10.68 4.06 2.84
C PRO A 131 -9.62 3.83 1.76
N LEU A 132 -10.00 4.13 0.51
CA LEU A 132 -9.08 4.37 -0.60
C LEU A 132 -8.90 5.88 -0.75
N PHE A 133 -7.70 6.37 -0.48
CA PHE A 133 -7.28 7.74 -0.71
C PHE A 133 -6.74 7.87 -2.13
N ARG A 134 -7.02 9.01 -2.76
CA ARG A 134 -6.48 9.35 -4.08
C ARG A 134 -6.07 10.80 -4.07
N ILE A 135 -4.86 11.10 -4.52
CA ILE A 135 -4.46 12.49 -4.75
C ILE A 135 -4.86 12.92 -6.16
N LYS A 136 -5.53 14.06 -6.24
CA LYS A 136 -5.75 14.78 -7.48
C LYS A 136 -5.33 16.23 -7.25
N SER A 137 -4.29 16.69 -7.95
CA SER A 137 -3.80 18.07 -7.88
C SER A 137 -3.44 18.53 -6.45
N GLY A 138 -2.68 17.73 -5.71
CA GLY A 138 -2.22 18.06 -4.34
C GLY A 138 -3.27 17.90 -3.24
N THR A 139 -4.53 17.63 -3.59
CA THR A 139 -5.60 17.38 -2.61
C THR A 139 -5.89 15.89 -2.50
N ILE A 140 -5.93 15.38 -1.27
CA ILE A 140 -6.44 14.02 -0.99
C ILE A 140 -7.98 14.01 -1.15
N ALA A 141 -8.50 13.06 -1.90
CA ALA A 141 -9.92 12.71 -1.92
C ALA A 141 -10.10 11.29 -1.36
N ILE A 142 -11.15 11.07 -0.58
CA ILE A 142 -11.54 9.73 -0.16
C ILE A 142 -12.48 9.15 -1.21
N GLN A 143 -12.15 7.98 -1.71
CA GLN A 143 -13.03 7.18 -2.55
C GLN A 143 -13.49 5.96 -1.75
N HIS A 144 -14.81 5.80 -1.62
CA HIS A 144 -15.38 4.57 -1.11
C HIS A 144 -15.51 3.56 -2.25
N LEU A 145 -15.16 2.29 -1.99
CA LEU A 145 -15.12 1.22 -3.01
C LEU A 145 -16.49 0.80 -3.59
N LYS A 146 -17.60 1.45 -3.19
CA LYS A 146 -18.97 1.17 -3.68
C LYS A 146 -19.18 1.44 -5.20
N GLY A 147 -18.18 1.95 -5.93
CA GLY A 147 -18.28 2.20 -7.38
C GLY A 147 -17.05 1.79 -8.20
N LEU A 148 -16.28 0.81 -7.74
CA LEU A 148 -15.00 0.38 -8.36
C LEU A 148 -15.05 -1.04 -8.96
N VAL A 149 -16.25 -1.61 -9.12
CA VAL A 149 -16.49 -2.90 -9.81
C VAL A 149 -17.66 -2.74 -10.76
#